data_AF-Q5BYJ3-F1
#
_entry.id   AF-Q5BYJ3-F1
#
_cell.length_a   1.000
_cell.length_b   1.000
_cell.length_c   1.000
_cell.angle_alpha   90.00
_cell.angle_beta   90.00
_cell.angle_gamma   90.00
#
_symmetry.space_group_name_H-M   'P 1'
#
loop_
_entity.id
_entity.type
_entity.pdbx_description
1 polymer ?
#
loop_
_entity_poly.entity_id
_entity_poly.type
_entity_poly.pdbx_seq_one_letter_code
_entity_poly.pdbx_strand_id
1 'polypeptide(L)'
;MNISSNNDSGILISLANVLNTTNYTSLTQLASSPEVSSSLRCSLPSPNAFILLRGISDPDMPWLGFLLGQTPASIWYWCADQMMVQRVLAAKSLSHAQGATLMAGLIKQLPLFLMVIPGMISRILFPDEIGCRPGEDCYRICGQRSGCSNLAYPKLVINVMPSGLRGLMLAVMLAALISDLTSIFNSATTLFTVDVY
;
A
#
# COMPACT_ATOMS: atom_id res chain seq x y z
N MET A 1 -5.19 23.87 -8.90
CA MET A 1 -5.96 24.34 -7.72
C MET A 1 -7.32 24.82 -8.19
N ASN A 2 -8.31 23.93 -8.28
CA ASN A 2 -9.74 24.27 -8.24
C ASN A 2 -10.54 22.95 -8.16
N ILE A 3 -10.64 22.36 -6.97
CA ILE A 3 -11.42 21.13 -6.74
C ILE A 3 -12.05 21.30 -5.36
N SER A 4 -13.35 21.65 -5.29
CA SER A 4 -14.34 21.15 -4.30
C SER A 4 -15.55 22.06 -3.99
N SER A 5 -15.68 23.30 -4.49
CA SER A 5 -16.67 24.22 -3.87
C SER A 5 -18.17 23.91 -4.03
N ASN A 6 -18.59 23.01 -4.94
CA ASN A 6 -20.02 22.72 -5.18
C ASN A 6 -20.55 21.45 -4.46
N ASN A 7 -19.70 20.61 -3.89
CA ASN A 7 -20.14 19.37 -3.22
C ASN A 7 -20.22 19.51 -1.69
N ASP A 8 -19.52 20.50 -1.13
CA ASP A 8 -19.39 20.70 0.32
C ASP A 8 -20.71 21.16 0.98
N SER A 9 -21.57 21.88 0.25
CA SER A 9 -22.85 22.39 0.76
C SER A 9 -23.91 21.30 0.97
N GLY A 10 -23.95 20.25 0.14
CA GLY A 10 -24.86 19.11 0.32
C GLY A 10 -24.46 18.18 1.47
N ILE A 11 -23.15 18.09 1.75
CA ILE A 11 -22.59 17.26 2.82
C ILE A 11 -22.95 17.83 4.20
N LEU A 12 -22.87 19.16 4.38
CA LEU A 12 -23.22 19.80 5.65
C LEU A 12 -24.73 19.69 5.97
N ILE A 13 -25.59 19.73 4.96
CA ILE A 13 -27.05 19.56 5.14
C ILE A 13 -27.40 18.10 5.49
N SER A 14 -26.76 17.12 4.85
CA SER A 14 -26.87 15.70 5.19
C SER A 14 -26.40 15.43 6.62
N LEU A 15 -25.25 15.99 7.01
CA LEU A 15 -24.71 15.82 8.36
C LEU A 15 -25.58 16.47 9.44
N ALA A 16 -26.10 17.66 9.18
CA ALA A 16 -27.01 18.34 10.10
C ALA A 16 -28.31 17.55 10.32
N ASN A 17 -28.87 16.94 9.27
CA ASN A 17 -30.06 16.10 9.39
C ASN A 17 -29.79 14.80 10.16
N VAL A 18 -28.64 14.14 9.94
CA VAL A 18 -28.28 12.90 10.68
C VAL A 18 -27.97 13.22 12.15
N LEU A 19 -27.27 14.32 12.44
CA LEU A 19 -27.01 14.79 13.81
C LEU A 19 -28.31 15.13 14.57
N ASN A 20 -29.34 15.60 13.87
CA ASN A 20 -30.63 15.95 14.47
C ASN A 20 -31.52 14.71 14.74
N THR A 21 -31.29 13.60 14.03
CA THR A 21 -32.03 12.34 14.22
C THR A 21 -31.33 11.33 15.13
N THR A 22 -30.03 11.53 15.46
CA THR A 22 -29.24 10.55 16.21
C THR A 22 -28.39 11.20 17.31
N ASN A 23 -28.48 10.68 18.54
CA ASN A 23 -27.66 11.10 19.70
C ASN A 23 -26.21 10.59 19.60
N TYR A 24 -25.53 10.80 18.47
CA TYR A 24 -24.10 10.45 18.35
C TYR A 24 -23.24 11.56 18.96
N THR A 25 -22.39 11.20 19.91
CA THR A 25 -21.53 12.16 20.65
C THR A 25 -20.16 12.36 20.02
N SER A 26 -19.85 11.62 18.95
CA SER A 26 -18.56 11.68 18.26
C SER A 26 -18.69 11.63 16.73
N LEU A 27 -17.87 12.41 16.02
CA LEU A 27 -17.80 12.44 14.56
C LEU A 27 -17.45 11.07 13.95
N THR A 28 -16.76 10.21 14.72
CA THR A 28 -16.40 8.84 14.33
C THR A 28 -17.59 7.89 14.33
N GLN A 29 -18.57 8.07 15.22
CA GLN A 29 -19.82 7.31 15.22
C GLN A 29 -20.74 7.74 14.07
N LEU A 30 -20.80 9.04 13.79
CA LEU A 30 -21.58 9.58 12.68
C LEU A 30 -21.04 9.06 11.32
N ALA A 31 -19.72 9.00 11.15
CA ALA A 31 -19.08 8.48 9.94
C ALA A 31 -19.15 6.95 9.76
N SER A 32 -19.67 6.23 10.76
CA SER A 32 -19.96 4.81 10.67
C SER A 32 -21.41 4.51 10.27
N SER A 33 -22.29 5.51 10.25
CA SER A 33 -23.71 5.31 9.94
C SER A 33 -23.95 5.15 8.43
N PRO A 34 -24.83 4.23 7.99
CA PRO A 34 -25.14 3.98 6.58
C PRO A 34 -25.75 5.18 5.84
N GLU A 35 -26.20 6.22 6.55
CA GLU A 35 -26.84 7.42 5.99
C GLU A 35 -25.88 8.56 5.63
N VAL A 36 -24.62 8.50 6.10
CA VAL A 36 -23.61 9.52 5.76
C VAL A 36 -22.98 9.23 4.39
N SER A 37 -22.81 10.27 3.57
CA SER A 37 -22.19 10.23 2.24
C SER A 37 -20.87 9.45 2.24
N SER A 38 -20.70 8.58 1.25
CA SER A 38 -19.51 7.70 1.09
C SER A 38 -18.19 8.48 1.07
N SER A 39 -18.19 9.69 0.51
CA SER A 39 -17.03 10.60 0.50
C SER A 39 -16.52 10.95 1.90
N LEU A 40 -17.43 11.27 2.83
CA LEU A 40 -17.08 11.65 4.20
C LEU A 40 -16.55 10.45 5.00
N ARG A 41 -17.07 9.24 4.74
CA ARG A 41 -16.59 8.01 5.39
C ARG A 41 -15.17 7.62 4.99
N CYS A 42 -14.81 7.89 3.73
CA CYS A 42 -13.49 7.61 3.18
C CYS A 42 -12.42 8.60 3.67
N SER A 43 -12.83 9.83 4.03
CA SER A 43 -11.92 10.86 4.55
C SER A 43 -11.49 10.60 6.00
N LEU A 44 -12.29 9.86 6.78
CA LEU A 44 -12.01 9.61 8.19
C LEU A 44 -11.22 8.29 8.43
N PRO A 45 -10.13 8.34 9.21
CA PRO A 45 -9.35 7.15 9.55
C PRO A 45 -10.17 6.16 10.39
N SER A 46 -9.83 4.88 10.31
CA SER A 46 -10.46 3.85 11.15
C SER A 46 -10.19 4.11 12.64
N PRO A 47 -11.09 3.73 13.56
CA PRO A 47 -10.87 3.88 15.00
C PRO A 47 -9.61 3.13 15.49
N ASN A 48 -9.23 2.05 14.80
CA ASN A 48 -8.04 1.25 15.09
C ASN A 48 -6.81 1.65 14.26
N ALA A 49 -6.74 2.88 13.72
CA ALA A 49 -5.66 3.30 12.82
C ALA A 49 -4.26 3.30 13.49
N PHE A 50 -4.20 3.55 14.79
CA PHE A 50 -2.94 3.58 15.55
C PHE A 50 -2.55 2.21 16.14
N ILE A 51 -3.33 1.16 15.87
CA ILE A 51 -3.05 -0.20 16.31
C ILE A 51 -2.47 -0.95 15.12
N LEU A 52 -1.15 -1.13 15.12
CA LEU A 52 -0.42 -1.78 14.02
C LEU A 52 -0.75 -3.27 13.92
N LEU A 53 -0.73 -3.99 15.04
CA LEU A 53 -1.06 -5.40 15.12
C LEU A 53 -2.41 -5.55 15.82
N ARG A 54 -3.42 -6.02 15.10
CA ARG A 54 -4.78 -6.14 15.59
C ARG A 54 -5.04 -7.48 16.30
N GLY A 55 -6.21 -7.60 16.93
CA GLY A 55 -6.62 -8.83 17.60
C GLY A 55 -6.66 -10.03 16.64
N ILE A 56 -6.67 -11.24 17.20
CA ILE A 56 -6.64 -12.49 16.40
C ILE A 56 -7.85 -12.59 15.45
N SER A 57 -8.99 -12.05 15.87
CA SER A 57 -10.26 -12.11 15.14
C SER A 57 -10.46 -10.95 14.17
N ASP A 58 -9.56 -9.96 14.13
CA ASP A 58 -9.67 -8.84 13.19
C ASP A 58 -9.26 -9.29 11.78
N PRO A 59 -10.05 -8.97 10.74
CA PRO A 59 -9.72 -9.32 9.36
C PRO A 59 -8.50 -8.54 8.84
N ASP A 60 -8.24 -7.36 9.40
CA ASP A 60 -7.13 -6.51 9.00
C ASP A 60 -5.92 -6.73 9.93
N MET A 61 -4.84 -7.30 9.41
CA MET A 61 -3.54 -7.43 10.08
C MET A 61 -3.57 -8.03 11.50
N PRO A 62 -4.10 -9.26 11.67
CA PRO A 62 -4.08 -9.95 12.96
C PRO A 62 -2.63 -10.26 13.37
N TRP A 63 -2.29 -10.03 14.64
CA TRP A 63 -0.92 -10.21 15.14
C TRP A 63 -0.38 -11.63 14.93
N LEU A 64 -1.25 -12.64 15.09
CA LEU A 64 -0.88 -14.04 14.93
C LEU A 64 -0.58 -14.38 13.46
N GLY A 65 -1.39 -13.86 12.54
CA GLY A 65 -1.16 -13.99 11.11
C GLY A 65 0.11 -13.27 10.65
N PHE A 66 0.43 -12.12 11.27
CA PHE A 66 1.70 -11.45 11.03
C PHE A 66 2.88 -12.29 11.51
N LEU A 67 2.89 -12.79 12.75
CA LEU A 67 4.03 -13.55 13.26
C LEU A 67 4.20 -14.91 12.57
N LEU A 68 3.12 -15.67 12.36
CA LEU A 68 3.18 -17.01 11.78
C LEU A 68 3.17 -17.01 10.25
N GLY A 69 2.67 -15.94 9.61
CA GLY A 69 2.68 -15.80 8.15
C GLY A 69 3.89 -15.01 7.67
N GLN A 70 4.04 -13.76 8.11
CA GLN A 70 5.05 -12.85 7.59
C GLN A 70 6.47 -13.27 7.99
N THR A 71 6.69 -13.75 9.21
CA THR A 71 8.04 -14.11 9.68
C THR A 71 8.61 -15.29 8.89
N PRO A 72 7.94 -16.46 8.75
CA PRO A 72 8.46 -17.56 7.94
C PRO A 72 8.56 -17.20 6.45
N ALA A 73 7.59 -16.45 5.91
CA ALA A 73 7.65 -15.97 4.53
C ALA A 73 8.88 -15.09 4.28
N SER A 74 9.26 -14.24 5.24
CA SER A 74 10.47 -13.44 5.12
C SER A 74 11.74 -14.30 5.13
N ILE A 75 11.82 -15.31 6.00
CA ILE A 75 12.97 -16.23 6.05
C ILE A 75 13.08 -16.98 4.74
N TRP A 76 11.97 -17.49 4.21
CA TRP A 76 11.91 -18.14 2.91
C TRP A 76 12.41 -17.21 1.79
N TYR A 77 11.91 -15.98 1.73
CA TYR A 77 12.32 -15.01 0.71
C TYR A 77 13.82 -14.67 0.76
N TRP A 78 14.40 -14.53 1.95
CA TRP A 78 15.81 -14.16 2.10
C TRP A 78 16.78 -15.34 1.95
N CYS A 79 16.36 -16.54 2.33
CA CYS A 79 17.26 -17.69 2.47
C CYS A 79 17.02 -18.80 1.44
N ALA A 80 15.80 -18.91 0.89
CA ALA A 80 15.39 -20.01 0.01
C ALA A 80 14.93 -19.55 -1.37
N ASP A 81 14.66 -18.25 -1.58
CA ASP A 81 14.40 -17.73 -2.91
C ASP A 81 15.70 -17.75 -3.75
N GLN A 82 15.65 -18.52 -4.84
CA GLN A 82 16.77 -18.73 -5.76
C GLN A 82 17.32 -17.41 -6.29
N MET A 83 16.46 -16.41 -6.50
CA MET A 83 16.83 -15.08 -6.96
C MET A 83 17.83 -14.38 -6.04
N MET A 84 17.64 -14.56 -4.73
CA MET A 84 18.46 -13.94 -3.71
C MET A 84 19.72 -14.77 -3.44
N VAL A 85 19.58 -16.10 -3.37
CA VAL A 85 20.69 -17.03 -3.15
C VAL A 85 21.73 -16.90 -4.27
N GLN A 86 21.31 -16.81 -5.53
CA GLN A 86 22.21 -16.63 -6.67
C GLN A 86 23.05 -15.35 -6.59
N ARG A 87 22.47 -14.24 -6.13
CA ARG A 87 23.19 -12.96 -5.97
C ARG A 87 24.30 -13.05 -4.91
N VAL A 88 24.06 -13.82 -3.85
CA VAL A 88 25.04 -14.06 -2.78
C VAL A 88 26.15 -15.01 -3.25
N LEU A 89 25.80 -16.07 -3.98
CA LEU A 89 26.77 -17.04 -4.51
C LEU A 89 27.65 -16.46 -5.63
N ALA A 90 27.16 -15.48 -6.38
CA ALA A 90 27.93 -14.76 -7.39
C ALA A 90 28.97 -13.77 -6.79
N ALA A 91 29.00 -13.57 -5.47
CA ALA A 91 29.94 -12.67 -4.83
C ALA A 91 31.36 -13.24 -4.84
N LYS A 92 32.36 -12.36 -5.05
CA LYS A 92 33.78 -12.74 -5.15
C LYS A 92 34.37 -13.34 -3.87
N SER A 93 33.88 -12.93 -2.70
CA SER A 93 34.28 -13.48 -1.41
C SER A 93 33.15 -13.40 -0.40
N LEU A 94 33.26 -14.21 0.67
CA LEU A 94 32.31 -14.21 1.77
C LEU A 94 32.18 -12.83 2.44
N SER A 95 33.29 -12.10 2.58
CA SER A 95 33.27 -10.74 3.14
C SER A 95 32.48 -9.75 2.28
N HIS A 96 32.55 -9.85 0.94
CA HIS A 96 31.74 -9.03 0.05
C HIS A 96 30.26 -9.40 0.13
N ALA A 97 29.94 -10.69 0.23
CA ALA A 97 28.57 -11.17 0.40
C ALA A 97 27.94 -10.63 1.70
N GLN A 98 28.65 -10.72 2.82
CA GLN A 98 28.19 -10.19 4.12
C GLN A 98 28.08 -8.66 4.13
N GLY A 99 29.03 -7.96 3.51
CA GLY A 99 28.95 -6.51 3.35
C GLY A 99 27.74 -6.08 2.50
N ALA A 100 27.48 -6.81 1.41
CA ALA A 100 26.34 -6.55 0.53
C ALA A 100 24.99 -6.80 1.21
N THR A 101 24.86 -7.85 2.04
CA THR A 101 23.62 -8.11 2.78
C THR A 101 23.36 -7.05 3.85
N LEU A 102 24.38 -6.58 4.57
CA LEU A 102 24.25 -5.48 5.52
C LEU A 102 23.83 -4.17 4.82
N MET A 103 24.51 -3.83 3.71
CA MET A 103 24.16 -2.66 2.90
C MET A 103 22.73 -2.76 2.35
N ALA A 104 22.31 -3.92 1.88
CA ALA A 104 20.95 -4.15 1.40
C ALA A 104 19.91 -4.01 2.51
N GLY A 105 20.24 -4.36 3.75
CA GLY A 105 19.41 -4.10 4.93
C GLY A 105 19.22 -2.60 5.17
N LEU A 106 20.30 -1.82 5.09
CA LEU A 106 20.25 -0.37 5.26
C LEU A 106 19.44 0.32 4.15
N ILE A 107 19.65 -0.05 2.89
CA ILE A 107 18.91 0.51 1.75
C ILE A 107 17.41 0.21 1.86
N LYS A 108 17.01 -0.92 2.45
CA LYS A 108 15.59 -1.26 2.65
C LYS A 108 14.84 -0.40 3.64
N GLN A 109 15.53 0.45 4.40
CA GLN A 109 14.84 1.45 5.22
C GLN A 109 14.29 2.60 4.37
N LEU A 110 14.82 2.84 3.16
CA LEU A 110 14.41 3.94 2.29
C LEU A 110 12.96 3.86 1.78
N PRO A 111 12.43 2.69 1.34
CA PRO A 111 11.04 2.56 0.93
C PRO A 111 10.02 3.05 1.98
N LEU A 112 10.33 2.98 3.28
CA LEU A 112 9.47 3.57 4.31
C LEU A 112 9.28 5.08 4.08
N PHE A 113 10.37 5.80 3.82
CA PHE A 113 10.34 7.24 3.61
C PHE A 113 9.86 7.63 2.21
N LEU A 114 10.27 6.86 1.19
CA LEU A 114 10.00 7.19 -0.22
C LEU A 114 8.68 6.65 -0.75
N MET A 115 8.12 5.58 -0.18
CA MET A 115 6.87 4.97 -0.65
C MET A 115 5.75 5.07 0.38
N VAL A 116 6.00 4.72 1.65
CA VAL A 116 4.93 4.68 2.67
C VAL A 116 4.44 6.08 3.02
N ILE A 117 5.34 7.04 3.29
CA ILE A 117 4.94 8.42 3.62
C ILE A 117 4.14 9.07 2.47
N PRO A 118 4.60 9.05 1.20
CA PRO A 118 3.81 9.58 0.08
C PRO A 118 2.49 8.83 -0.12
N GLY A 119 2.46 7.52 0.09
CA GLY A 119 1.23 6.73 0.08
C GLY A 119 0.20 7.24 1.10
N MET A 120 0.63 7.50 2.34
CA MET A 120 -0.23 8.08 3.37
C MET A 120 -0.71 9.50 3.04
N ILE A 121 0.15 10.33 2.45
CA ILE A 121 -0.23 11.68 1.98
C ILE A 121 -1.30 11.58 0.88
N SER A 122 -1.15 10.64 -0.06
CA SER A 122 -2.12 10.46 -1.14
C SER A 122 -3.54 10.11 -0.65
N ARG A 123 -3.65 9.40 0.48
CA ARG A 123 -4.93 9.06 1.12
C ARG A 123 -5.69 10.30 1.59
N ILE A 124 -4.97 11.31 2.08
CA ILE A 124 -5.54 12.58 2.55
C ILE A 124 -5.89 13.48 1.35
N LEU A 125 -5.08 13.45 0.30
CA LEU A 125 -5.26 14.30 -0.89
C LEU A 125 -6.38 13.82 -1.82
N PHE A 126 -6.64 12.51 -1.86
CA PHE A 126 -7.63 11.88 -2.74
C PHE A 126 -8.57 10.92 -1.98
N PRO A 127 -9.41 11.43 -1.06
CA PRO A 127 -10.25 10.61 -0.20
C PRO A 127 -11.31 9.82 -0.99
N ASP A 128 -11.86 10.39 -2.06
CA ASP A 128 -12.92 9.78 -2.88
C ASP A 128 -12.46 8.62 -3.76
N GLU A 129 -11.15 8.48 -3.96
CA GLU A 129 -10.57 7.45 -4.84
C GLU A 129 -9.72 6.42 -4.08
N ILE A 130 -8.99 6.86 -3.05
CA ILE A 130 -7.99 6.04 -2.35
C ILE A 130 -8.35 5.82 -0.87
N GLY A 131 -9.12 6.74 -0.27
CA GLY A 131 -9.46 6.75 1.15
C GLY A 131 -10.43 5.65 1.61
N CYS A 132 -10.99 4.89 0.68
CA CYS A 132 -12.04 3.92 0.97
C CYS A 132 -11.61 2.80 1.95
N ARG A 133 -12.57 2.32 2.75
CA ARG A 133 -12.42 1.12 3.58
C ARG A 133 -12.88 -0.13 2.82
N PRO A 134 -12.29 -1.31 3.12
CA PRO A 134 -12.74 -2.56 2.52
C PRO A 134 -14.26 -2.75 2.68
N GLY A 135 -14.96 -3.02 1.57
CA GLY A 135 -16.42 -3.09 1.53
C GLY A 135 -17.01 -2.83 0.14
N GLU A 136 -18.34 -2.74 0.08
CA GLU A 136 -19.09 -2.50 -1.17
C GLU A 136 -18.82 -1.09 -1.75
N ASP A 137 -18.59 -0.09 -0.89
CA ASP A 137 -18.23 1.27 -1.32
C ASP A 137 -16.90 1.28 -2.12
N CYS A 138 -15.94 0.45 -1.69
CA CYS A 138 -14.63 0.31 -2.35
C CYS A 138 -14.75 -0.33 -3.73
N TYR A 139 -15.66 -1.30 -3.86
CA TYR A 139 -15.94 -1.94 -5.13
C TYR A 139 -16.51 -0.96 -6.17
N ARG A 140 -17.37 -0.03 -5.76
CA ARG A 140 -17.93 1.00 -6.66
C ARG A 140 -16.89 2.01 -7.14
N ILE A 141 -15.88 2.29 -6.32
CA ILE A 141 -14.86 3.32 -6.59
C ILE A 141 -13.70 2.76 -7.42
N CYS A 142 -13.13 1.60 -7.01
CA CYS A 142 -11.92 1.05 -7.64
C CYS A 142 -12.06 -0.38 -8.16
N GLY A 143 -13.26 -0.96 -8.14
CA GLY A 143 -13.50 -2.33 -8.63
C GLY A 143 -12.89 -3.43 -7.76
N GLN A 144 -12.37 -3.09 -6.57
CA GLN A 144 -11.67 -4.00 -5.67
C GLN A 144 -12.27 -3.90 -4.26
N ARG A 145 -12.60 -5.05 -3.66
CA ARG A 145 -13.20 -5.09 -2.30
C ARG A 145 -12.17 -4.92 -1.17
N SER A 146 -10.89 -5.26 -1.42
CA SER A 146 -9.82 -5.25 -0.43
C SER A 146 -9.18 -3.89 -0.16
N GLY A 147 -9.54 -2.85 -0.92
CA GLY A 147 -8.98 -1.51 -0.79
C GLY A 147 -8.32 -0.99 -2.08
N CYS A 148 -8.27 0.34 -2.22
CA CYS A 148 -7.68 1.01 -3.39
C CYS A 148 -6.21 1.44 -3.19
N SER A 149 -5.55 0.93 -2.13
CA SER A 149 -4.21 1.37 -1.69
C SER A 149 -3.12 1.20 -2.75
N ASN A 150 -3.23 0.23 -3.67
CA ASN A 150 -2.23 0.03 -4.73
C ASN A 150 -2.19 1.18 -5.75
N LEU A 151 -3.28 1.92 -5.89
CA LEU A 151 -3.38 3.06 -6.80
C LEU A 151 -2.83 4.36 -6.19
N ALA A 152 -2.60 4.38 -4.87
CA ALA A 152 -2.13 5.52 -4.09
C ALA A 152 -0.90 6.19 -4.70
N TYR A 153 0.16 5.41 -4.91
CA TYR A 153 1.44 5.91 -5.39
C TYR A 153 1.39 6.39 -6.86
N PRO A 154 0.87 5.60 -7.83
CA PRO A 154 0.71 6.06 -9.21
C PRO A 154 -0.15 7.33 -9.34
N LYS A 155 -1.25 7.42 -8.58
CA LYS A 155 -2.15 8.58 -8.62
C LYS A 155 -1.46 9.85 -8.13
N LEU A 156 -0.65 9.74 -7.08
CA LEU A 156 0.15 10.85 -6.56
C LEU A 156 1.16 11.34 -7.60
N VAL A 157 1.91 10.42 -8.22
CA VAL A 157 2.90 10.74 -9.27
C VAL A 157 2.25 11.49 -10.43
N ILE A 158 1.07 11.02 -10.87
CA ILE A 158 0.35 11.58 -12.02
C ILE A 158 -0.19 13.00 -11.77
N ASN A 159 -0.67 13.28 -10.56
CA ASN A 159 -1.38 14.52 -10.24
C ASN A 159 -0.49 15.60 -9.61
N VAL A 160 0.61 15.21 -8.95
CA VAL A 160 1.47 16.16 -8.21
C VAL A 160 2.73 16.54 -8.98
N MET A 161 3.28 15.66 -9.81
CA MET A 161 4.56 15.95 -10.48
C MET A 161 4.40 16.85 -11.72
N PRO A 162 5.36 17.76 -11.97
CA PRO A 162 5.37 18.57 -13.18
C PRO A 162 5.61 17.72 -14.44
N SER A 163 5.23 18.30 -15.58
CA SER A 163 5.51 17.73 -16.91
C SER A 163 7.01 17.45 -17.08
N GLY A 164 7.35 16.30 -17.67
CA GLY A 164 8.71 15.80 -17.76
C GLY A 164 9.03 14.79 -16.65
N LEU A 165 9.02 15.22 -15.38
CA LEU A 165 9.33 14.32 -14.25
C LEU A 165 8.29 13.20 -14.10
N ARG A 166 7.02 13.49 -14.39
CA ARG A 166 5.96 12.47 -14.45
C ARG A 166 6.30 11.34 -15.44
N GLY A 167 6.82 11.69 -16.62
CA GLY A 167 7.22 10.71 -17.63
C GLY A 167 8.42 9.89 -17.18
N LEU A 168 9.41 10.54 -16.57
CA LEU A 168 10.58 9.87 -15.99
C LEU A 168 10.16 8.83 -14.94
N MET A 169 9.28 9.20 -14.01
CA MET A 169 8.84 8.27 -12.96
C MET A 169 8.04 7.09 -13.50
N LEU A 170 7.15 7.31 -14.48
CA LEU A 170 6.44 6.22 -15.14
C LEU A 170 7.40 5.27 -15.86
N ALA A 171 8.42 5.82 -16.54
CA ALA A 171 9.46 5.01 -17.18
C ALA A 171 10.27 4.21 -16.15
N VAL A 172 10.66 4.80 -15.02
CA VAL A 172 11.37 4.11 -13.93
C VAL A 172 10.52 2.97 -13.36
N MET A 173 9.22 3.19 -13.15
CA MET A 173 8.33 2.13 -12.67
C MET A 173 8.24 0.96 -13.64
N LEU A 174 8.10 1.24 -14.95
CA LEU A 174 8.09 0.19 -15.97
C LEU A 174 9.44 -0.54 -16.05
N ALA A 175 10.55 0.21 -16.01
CA ALA A 175 11.89 -0.37 -16.03
C ALA A 175 12.15 -1.28 -14.81
N ALA A 176 11.71 -0.86 -13.61
CA ALA A 176 11.80 -1.67 -12.40
C ALA A 176 11.02 -2.99 -12.54
N LEU A 177 9.77 -2.93 -13.04
CA LEU A 177 8.95 -4.13 -13.29
C LEU A 177 9.61 -5.09 -14.29
N ILE A 178 10.18 -4.57 -15.38
CA ILE A 178 10.91 -5.39 -16.36
C ILE A 178 12.17 -6.01 -15.74
N SER A 179 12.91 -5.26 -14.92
CA SER A 179 14.09 -5.78 -14.21
C SER A 179 13.74 -6.93 -13.28
N ASP A 180 12.63 -6.83 -12.55
CA ASP A 180 12.18 -7.90 -11.65
C ASP A 180 11.73 -9.14 -12.44
N LEU A 181 10.97 -8.94 -13.53
CA LEU A 181 10.55 -10.02 -14.44
C LEU A 181 11.75 -10.74 -15.07
N THR A 182 12.75 -10.01 -15.56
CA THR A 182 13.98 -10.59 -16.11
C THR A 182 14.73 -11.41 -15.07
N SER A 183 14.81 -10.93 -13.83
CA SER A 183 15.42 -11.68 -12.74
C SER A 183 14.66 -13.01 -12.52
N ILE A 184 13.32 -12.98 -12.49
CA ILE A 184 12.47 -14.18 -12.28
C ILE A 184 12.70 -15.21 -13.39
N PHE A 185 12.74 -14.76 -14.64
CA PHE A 185 13.01 -15.68 -15.75
C PHE A 185 14.41 -16.27 -15.70
N ASN A 186 15.43 -15.49 -15.31
CA ASN A 186 16.78 -16.00 -15.18
C ASN A 186 16.90 -17.09 -14.09
N SER A 187 16.27 -16.89 -12.93
CA SER A 187 16.28 -17.89 -11.86
C SER A 187 15.49 -19.14 -12.23
N ALA A 188 14.34 -18.99 -12.89
CA ALA A 188 13.53 -20.11 -13.39
C ALA A 188 14.28 -20.94 -14.45
N THR A 189 14.98 -20.30 -15.39
CA THR A 189 15.81 -21.00 -16.36
C THR A 189 16.93 -21.77 -15.68
N THR A 190 17.63 -21.16 -14.70
CA THR A 190 18.70 -21.86 -13.97
C THR A 190 18.18 -23.11 -13.27
N LEU A 191 17.03 -23.00 -12.59
CA LEU A 191 16.39 -24.12 -11.91
C LEU A 191 16.04 -25.24 -12.91
N PHE A 192 15.49 -24.89 -14.08
CA PHE A 192 15.21 -25.88 -15.11
C PHE A 192 16.47 -26.54 -15.68
N THR A 193 17.52 -25.77 -15.98
CA THR A 193 18.74 -26.29 -16.63
C THR A 193 19.69 -27.03 -15.71
N VAL A 194 19.61 -26.80 -14.39
CA VAL A 194 20.52 -27.43 -13.42
C VAL A 194 19.81 -28.54 -12.64
N ASP A 195 18.54 -28.33 -12.28
CA ASP A 195 17.82 -29.26 -11.41
C ASP A 195 16.95 -30.28 -12.19
N VAL A 196 16.55 -29.98 -13.43
CA VAL A 196 15.62 -30.84 -14.20
C VAL A 196 16.27 -31.50 -15.42
N TYR A 197 16.96 -30.72 -16.26
CA TYR A 197 17.61 -31.18 -17.50
C TYR A 197 19.06 -31.58 -17.25
#